data_AF-A0A8I1Q650-F1
#
_entry.id   AF-A0A8I1Q650-F1
#
_cell.length_a   1.000
_cell.length_b   1.000
_cell.length_c   1.000
_cell.angle_alpha   90.00
_cell.angle_beta   90.00
_cell.angle_gamma   90.00
#
_symmetry.space_group_name_H-M   'P 1'
#
loop_
_entity.id
_entity.type
_entity.pdbx_description
1 polymer ?
#
loop_
_entity_poly.entity_id
_entity_poly.type
_entity_poly.pdbx_seq_one_letter_code
_entity_poly.pdbx_strand_id
1 'polypeptide(L)'
;MSDETTTFMVSMNETHTRVAIIVGDKAVGFRAHDALVISADILDAIDGCDPEELTPLTFNGLPRIATTAAAAREVAIAIARTADKVLVEADVKF
;
A
#
# COMPACT_ATOMS: atom_id res chain seq x y z
N MET A 1 5.78 27.41 -1.17
CA MET A 1 5.18 26.30 -0.41
C MET A 1 5.84 25.05 -0.93
N SER A 2 6.59 24.34 -0.09
CA SER A 2 7.26 23.11 -0.51
C SER A 2 6.18 22.08 -0.76
N ASP A 3 6.07 21.56 -1.98
CA ASP A 3 5.32 20.33 -2.26
C ASP A 3 5.98 19.23 -1.41
N GLU A 4 5.43 18.96 -0.24
CA GLU A 4 5.79 17.76 0.52
C GLU A 4 5.16 16.57 -0.18
N THR A 5 5.79 16.12 -1.26
CA THR A 5 5.46 14.85 -1.90
C THR A 5 5.65 13.75 -0.87
N THR A 6 4.54 13.28 -0.29
CA THR A 6 4.59 12.18 0.67
C THR A 6 5.10 10.94 -0.07
N THR A 7 6.31 10.51 0.25
CA THR A 7 6.93 9.35 -0.40
C THR A 7 6.38 8.08 0.23
N PHE A 8 5.78 7.22 -0.60
CA PHE A 8 5.36 5.88 -0.21
C PHE A 8 6.38 4.86 -0.73
N MET A 9 6.78 3.93 0.13
CA MET A 9 7.55 2.75 -0.29
C MET A 9 6.82 1.50 0.17
N VAL A 10 6.71 0.51 -0.72
CA VAL A 10 6.19 -0.82 -0.39
C VAL A 10 7.35 -1.80 -0.44
N SER A 11 7.54 -2.57 0.64
CA SER A 11 8.63 -3.54 0.74
C SER A 11 8.17 -4.82 1.43
N MET A 12 8.97 -5.87 1.30
CA MET A 12 8.85 -7.06 2.13
C MET A 12 9.62 -6.83 3.42
N ASN A 13 9.04 -7.24 4.54
CA ASN A 13 9.77 -7.34 5.79
C ASN A 13 10.81 -8.48 5.71
N GLU A 14 11.94 -8.32 6.41
CA GLU A 14 13.10 -9.24 6.44
C GLU A 14 12.77 -10.72 6.73
N THR A 15 11.63 -11.01 7.37
CA THR A 15 11.16 -12.38 7.64
C THR A 15 10.38 -13.01 6.48
N HIS A 16 10.16 -12.30 5.36
CA HIS A 16 9.46 -12.78 4.17
C HIS A 16 8.02 -13.25 4.40
N THR A 17 7.31 -12.71 5.40
CA THR A 17 5.91 -13.09 5.69
C THR A 17 4.93 -11.93 5.67
N ARG A 18 5.44 -10.71 5.46
CA ARG A 18 4.67 -9.48 5.62
C ARG A 18 5.03 -8.45 4.55
N VAL A 19 4.01 -7.69 4.17
CA VAL A 19 4.12 -6.50 3.33
C VAL A 19 4.20 -5.29 4.24
N ALA A 20 5.21 -4.45 4.06
CA ALA A 20 5.39 -3.21 4.79
C ALA A 20 5.08 -2.02 3.87
N ILE A 21 4.29 -1.09 4.37
CA ILE A 21 4.06 0.23 3.77
C ILE A 21 4.81 1.24 4.61
N ILE A 22 5.73 1.96 3.97
CA ILE A 22 6.59 2.96 4.59
C ILE A 22 6.17 4.33 4.09
N VAL A 23 5.93 5.24 5.03
CA VAL A 23 5.54 6.63 4.80
C VAL A 23 6.43 7.51 5.63
N GLY A 24 7.36 8.22 4.97
CA GLY A 24 8.40 8.97 5.67
C GLY A 24 9.23 8.06 6.58
N ASP A 25 9.17 8.29 7.89
CA ASP A 25 9.87 7.52 8.93
C ASP A 25 9.02 6.41 9.56
N LYS A 26 7.76 6.26 9.16
CA LYS A 26 6.83 5.27 9.72
C LYS A 26 6.69 4.07 8.81
N ALA A 27 6.70 2.87 9.38
CA ALA A 27 6.41 1.62 8.68
C ALA A 27 5.23 0.91 9.33
N VAL A 28 4.28 0.46 8.52
CA VAL A 28 3.15 -0.38 8.95
C VAL A 28 3.21 -1.71 8.21
N GLY A 29 3.19 -2.82 8.94
CA GLY A 29 3.29 -4.17 8.37
C GLY A 29 1.97 -4.92 8.41
N PHE A 30 1.64 -5.59 7.31
CA PHE A 30 0.45 -6.40 7.12
C PHE A 30 0.82 -7.83 6.75
N ARG A 31 -0.04 -8.80 7.09
CA ARG A 31 0.07 -10.13 6.46
C ARG A 31 -0.26 -9.99 4.98
N ALA A 32 0.31 -10.86 4.14
CA ALA A 32 0.12 -10.74 2.70
C ALA A 32 -1.37 -10.80 2.27
N HIS A 33 -2.17 -11.68 2.88
CA HIS A 33 -3.62 -11.70 2.61
C HIS A 33 -4.32 -10.38 3.02
N ASP A 34 -4.02 -9.84 4.20
CA ASP A 34 -4.59 -8.56 4.64
C ASP A 34 -4.17 -7.41 3.71
N ALA A 35 -2.93 -7.47 3.20
CA ALA A 35 -2.41 -6.48 2.25
C ALA A 35 -3.16 -6.52 0.90
N LEU A 36 -3.57 -7.71 0.42
CA LEU A 36 -4.40 -7.83 -0.78
C LEU A 36 -5.78 -7.20 -0.57
N VAL A 37 -6.40 -7.41 0.60
CA VAL A 37 -7.68 -6.79 0.94
C VAL A 37 -7.54 -5.26 0.95
N ILE A 38 -6.50 -4.73 1.60
CA ILE A 38 -6.23 -3.28 1.63
C ILE A 38 -6.03 -2.73 0.21
N SER A 39 -5.30 -3.44 -0.66
CA SER A 39 -5.10 -3.04 -2.05
C SER A 39 -6.43 -2.93 -2.80
N ALA A 40 -7.32 -3.92 -2.65
CA ALA A 40 -8.64 -3.91 -3.27
C ALA A 40 -9.51 -2.76 -2.73
N ASP A 41 -9.56 -2.57 -1.41
CA ASP A 41 -10.33 -1.48 -0.79
C ASP A 41 -9.87 -0.10 -1.29
N ILE A 42 -8.56 0.10 -1.49
CA ILE A 42 -8.03 1.36 -2.03
C ILE A 42 -8.46 1.53 -3.49
N LEU A 43 -8.36 0.48 -4.31
CA LEU A 43 -8.74 0.53 -5.72
C LEU A 43 -10.24 0.83 -5.88
N ASP A 44 -11.09 0.18 -5.09
CA ASP A 44 -12.53 0.43 -5.09
C ASP A 44 -12.86 1.86 -4.64
N ALA A 45 -12.13 2.39 -3.64
CA ALA A 45 -12.35 3.74 -3.14
C ALA A 45 -11.96 4.84 -4.14
N ILE A 46 -11.03 4.57 -5.06
CA ILE A 46 -10.56 5.53 -6.07
C ILE A 46 -11.06 5.23 -7.48
N ASP A 47 -11.88 4.20 -7.65
CA ASP A 47 -12.40 3.87 -8.96
C ASP A 47 -13.40 4.95 -9.41
N GLY A 48 -13.17 5.51 -10.59
CA GLY A 48 -13.96 6.63 -11.11
C GLY A 48 -13.65 8.01 -10.51
N CYS A 49 -12.72 8.14 -9.56
CA CYS A 49 -12.21 9.44 -9.12
C CYS A 49 -11.36 10.11 -10.20
N ASP A 50 -11.31 11.45 -10.20
CA ASP A 50 -10.35 12.18 -11.03
C ASP A 50 -8.92 11.85 -10.56
N PRO A 51 -7.97 11.51 -11.45
CA PRO A 51 -6.61 11.15 -11.08
C PRO A 51 -5.87 12.19 -10.23
N GLU A 52 -6.21 13.47 -10.36
CA GLU A 52 -5.60 14.58 -9.62
C GLU A 52 -6.36 14.91 -8.31
N GLU A 53 -7.53 14.29 -8.09
CA GLU A 53 -8.31 14.49 -6.88
C GLU A 53 -7.59 13.93 -5.66
N LEU A 54 -7.62 14.68 -4.56
CA LEU A 54 -7.05 14.24 -3.30
C LEU A 54 -7.93 13.18 -2.64
N THR A 55 -7.41 11.96 -2.56
CA THR A 55 -8.02 10.83 -1.86
C THR A 55 -7.33 10.60 -0.50
N PRO A 56 -8.09 10.49 0.59
CA PRO A 56 -7.56 10.06 1.88
C PRO A 56 -7.34 8.54 1.93
N LEU A 57 -6.09 8.11 2.07
CA LEU A 57 -5.72 6.72 2.34
C LEU A 57 -5.70 6.45 3.85
N THR A 58 -6.41 5.42 4.30
CA THR A 58 -6.41 4.98 5.70
C THR A 58 -5.88 3.55 5.79
N PHE A 59 -4.88 3.31 6.61
CA PHE A 59 -4.26 2.00 6.74
C PHE A 59 -4.56 1.41 8.12
N ASN A 60 -5.46 0.43 8.20
CA ASN A 60 -5.78 -0.31 9.44
C ASN A 60 -6.00 0.59 10.68
N GLY A 61 -6.76 1.68 10.50
CA GLY A 61 -7.06 2.66 11.56
C GLY A 61 -5.92 3.64 11.92
N LEU A 62 -4.76 3.52 11.27
CA LEU A 62 -3.57 4.37 11.42
C LEU A 62 -3.44 5.35 10.21
N PRO A 63 -2.48 6.30 10.23
CA PRO A 63 -2.67 7.69 9.83
C PRO A 63 -3.23 7.86 8.42
N ARG A 64 -4.20 8.78 8.33
CA ARG A 64 -4.73 9.30 7.07
C ARG A 64 -3.65 10.07 6.33
N ILE A 65 -3.40 9.71 5.09
CA ILE A 65 -2.57 10.49 4.17
C ILE A 65 -3.45 10.92 3.03
N ALA A 66 -3.45 12.22 2.71
CA ALA A 66 -4.07 12.70 1.50
C ALA A 66 -3.04 12.62 0.37
N THR A 67 -3.38 11.94 -0.71
CA THR A 67 -2.57 11.88 -1.93
C THR A 67 -3.50 11.91 -3.15
N THR A 68 -2.96 12.08 -4.35
CA THR A 68 -3.80 12.07 -5.56
C THR A 68 -4.33 10.65 -5.83
N ALA A 69 -5.50 10.52 -6.44
CA ALA A 69 -6.05 9.22 -6.81
C ALA A 69 -5.09 8.42 -7.70
N ALA A 70 -4.32 9.09 -8.58
CA ALA A 70 -3.27 8.47 -9.36
C ALA A 70 -2.19 7.82 -8.47
N ALA A 71 -1.65 8.56 -7.50
CA ALA A 71 -0.64 8.05 -6.58
C ALA A 71 -1.19 6.95 -5.66
N ALA A 72 -2.43 7.08 -5.20
CA ALA A 72 -3.13 6.04 -4.44
C ALA A 72 -3.22 4.72 -5.23
N ARG A 73 -3.52 4.80 -6.54
CA ARG A 73 -3.57 3.63 -7.42
C ARG A 73 -2.20 2.96 -7.57
N GLU A 74 -1.14 3.75 -7.74
CA GLU A 74 0.23 3.22 -7.81
C GLU A 74 0.60 2.48 -6.52
N VAL A 75 0.28 3.05 -5.36
CA VAL A 75 0.49 2.42 -4.05
C VAL A 75 -0.30 1.11 -3.93
N ALA A 76 -1.58 1.09 -4.31
CA ALA A 76 -2.40 -0.12 -4.26
C ALA A 76 -1.82 -1.24 -5.12
N ILE A 77 -1.38 -0.94 -6.35
CA ILE A 77 -0.75 -1.92 -7.26
C ILE A 77 0.56 -2.46 -6.66
N ALA A 78 1.38 -1.60 -6.06
CA ALA A 78 2.63 -2.00 -5.43
C ALA A 78 2.40 -2.94 -4.23
N ILE A 79 1.35 -2.66 -3.42
CA ILE A 79 0.92 -3.53 -2.31
C ILE A 79 0.55 -4.92 -2.85
N ALA A 80 -0.32 -4.98 -3.87
CA ALA A 80 -0.80 -6.24 -4.42
C ALA A 80 0.36 -7.11 -4.95
N ARG A 81 1.24 -6.52 -5.76
CA ARG A 81 2.41 -7.22 -6.31
C ARG A 81 3.34 -7.76 -5.23
N THR A 82 3.54 -6.99 -4.17
CA THR A 82 4.41 -7.41 -3.06
C THR A 82 3.75 -8.53 -2.26
N ALA A 83 2.44 -8.44 -2.00
CA ALA A 83 1.68 -9.46 -1.32
C ALA A 83 1.68 -10.80 -2.08
N ASP A 84 1.39 -10.77 -3.38
CA ASP A 84 1.42 -11.96 -4.24
C ASP A 84 2.78 -12.65 -4.20
N LYS A 85 3.86 -11.88 -4.32
CA LYS A 85 5.21 -12.44 -4.27
C LYS A 85 5.51 -13.08 -2.90
N VAL A 86 5.07 -12.48 -1.79
CA VAL A 86 5.21 -13.08 -0.45
C VAL A 86 4.47 -14.41 -0.36
N LEU A 87 3.24 -14.49 -0.88
CA LEU A 87 2.44 -15.73 -0.86
C LEU A 87 3.09 -16.83 -1.71
N VAL A 88 3.54 -16.49 -2.92
CA VAL A 88 4.24 -17.44 -3.80
C VAL A 88 5.52 -17.96 -3.14
N GLU A 89 6.32 -17.10 -2.51
CA GLU A 89 7.52 -17.54 -1.80
C GLU A 89 7.21 -18.42 -0.58
N ALA A 90 6.10 -18.17 0.13
CA ALA A 90 5.67 -18.98 1.27
C ALA A 90 5.26 -20.40 0.85
N ASP A 91 4.59 -20.55 -0.29
CA ASP A 91 4.17 -21.85 -0.84
C ASP A 91 5.34 -22.70 -1.38
N VAL A 92 6.47 -22.08 -1.69
CA VAL A 92 7.67 -22.75 -2.25
C VAL A 92 8.66 -23.21 -1.16
N LYS A 93 8.45 -22.86 0.12
CA LYS A 93 9.33 -23.29 1.22
C LYS A 93 9.04 -24.75 1.61
N PHE A 94 9.94 -25.66 1.20
CA PHE A 94 10.02 -27.07 1.62
C PHE A 94 10.72 -27.24 2.98
#